data_AF-A0A848R096-F1
#
_entry.id   AF-A0A848R096-F1
#
_cell.length_a   1.000
_cell.length_b   1.000
_cell.length_c   1.000
_cell.angle_alpha   90.00
_cell.angle_beta   90.00
_cell.angle_gamma   90.00
#
_symmetry.space_group_name_H-M   'P 1'
#
loop_
_entity.id
_entity.type
_entity.pdbx_description
1 polymer ?
#
loop_
_entity_poly.entity_id
_entity_poly.type
_entity_poly.pdbx_seq_one_letter_code
_entity_poly.pdbx_strand_id
1 'polypeptide(L)'
;MIQAYFNQIRKKIIEEINNSNKDIIIAVAWFTQHDLFDAIINALERGVNISLILIKDIINCGDYGLDFSLYLQKGGKLCFVNKRNILMHNKFCIFDGSILITDSYNWTYSAESRNAENIIITDEENVCEDYTKYFSDLWNQLTEVNEYSHMNISEIEADILIQEYDNIVEEYKCMQEHNVIKSDAINIINESRKNIGINKLATIVTQVNRHKPTLKMNIGKRCCIKGIKNKTLNIIKQGQELPFTNTVDTVTIFDNQKSALCDVLFGNSEEADNNKSLLKIELNDLPQMKAGEVKFKTKITIDTNGYMHVEYVCVNTGISKEAFYDCSELINY
;
A
#
# COMPACT_ATOMS: atom_id res chain seq x y z
N MET A 1 -11.16 -8.20 33.58
CA MET A 1 -12.17 -7.69 32.62
C MET A 1 -11.60 -7.91 31.25
N ILE A 2 -12.37 -8.54 30.36
CA ILE A 2 -12.04 -8.67 28.93
C ILE A 2 -13.27 -8.19 28.15
N GLN A 3 -13.09 -7.22 27.26
CA GLN A 3 -14.19 -6.65 26.47
C GLN A 3 -13.75 -6.36 25.03
N ALA A 4 -14.53 -6.84 24.06
CA ALA A 4 -14.35 -6.52 22.66
C ALA A 4 -15.09 -5.23 22.27
N TYR A 5 -14.50 -4.45 21.37
CA TYR A 5 -15.06 -3.22 20.81
C TYR A 5 -14.92 -3.21 19.29
N PHE A 6 -15.95 -2.69 18.63
CA PHE A 6 -16.10 -2.64 17.16
C PHE A 6 -16.42 -1.24 16.65
N ASN A 7 -16.41 -0.24 17.53
CA ASN A 7 -16.68 1.17 17.21
C ASN A 7 -16.01 2.07 18.25
N GLN A 8 -15.85 3.35 17.92
CA GLN A 8 -15.22 4.36 18.78
C GLN A 8 -13.85 3.92 19.33
N ILE A 9 -13.12 3.12 18.55
CA ILE A 9 -11.86 2.50 18.96
C ILE A 9 -10.81 3.58 19.29
N ARG A 10 -10.67 4.59 18.42
CA ARG A 10 -9.80 5.76 18.68
C ARG A 10 -10.09 6.41 20.03
N LYS A 11 -11.37 6.65 20.32
CA LYS A 11 -11.80 7.27 21.59
C LYS A 11 -11.41 6.42 22.79
N LYS A 12 -11.57 5.09 22.71
CA LYS A 12 -11.18 4.17 23.78
C LYS A 12 -9.68 4.19 24.05
N ILE A 13 -8.88 4.20 22.99
CA ILE A 13 -7.42 4.31 23.12
C ILE A 13 -7.03 5.66 23.75
N ILE A 14 -7.64 6.77 23.32
CA ILE A 14 -7.40 8.10 23.91
C ILE A 14 -7.79 8.14 25.40
N GLU A 15 -8.89 7.50 25.79
CA GLU A 15 -9.31 7.38 27.20
C GLU A 15 -8.20 6.71 28.02
N GLU A 16 -7.66 5.57 27.57
CA GLU A 16 -6.57 4.89 28.28
C GLU A 16 -5.24 5.66 28.28
N ILE A 17 -4.89 6.34 27.17
CA ILE A 17 -3.72 7.24 27.12
C ILE A 17 -3.85 8.36 28.17
N ASN A 18 -5.05 8.93 28.32
CA ASN A 18 -5.30 10.01 29.28
C ASN A 18 -5.32 9.51 30.74
N ASN A 19 -5.75 8.28 30.97
CA ASN A 19 -5.79 7.67 32.30
C ASN A 19 -4.43 7.15 32.79
N SER A 20 -3.49 6.86 31.89
CA SER A 20 -2.16 6.38 32.24
C SER A 20 -1.33 7.42 32.99
N ASN A 21 -0.63 6.95 34.03
CA ASN A 21 0.16 7.80 34.94
C ASN A 21 1.64 7.42 35.03
N LYS A 22 2.06 6.26 34.50
CA LYS A 22 3.42 5.73 34.70
C LYS A 22 4.12 5.42 33.38
N ASP A 23 3.56 4.50 32.60
CA ASP A 23 4.18 4.06 31.36
C ASP A 23 3.18 3.57 30.32
N ILE A 24 3.50 3.77 29.05
CA ILE A 24 2.74 3.23 27.92
C ILE A 24 3.74 2.59 26.95
N ILE A 25 3.54 1.31 26.64
CA ILE A 25 4.30 0.64 25.58
C ILE A 25 3.38 0.38 24.39
N ILE A 26 3.85 0.68 23.19
CA ILE A 26 3.04 0.66 21.96
C ILE A 26 3.82 -0.03 20.86
N ALA A 27 3.25 -1.08 20.29
CA ALA A 27 3.75 -1.72 19.07
C ALA A 27 2.62 -1.79 18.05
N VAL A 28 2.66 -0.88 17.07
CA VAL A 28 1.66 -0.77 16.01
C VAL A 28 2.36 -0.69 14.66
N ALA A 29 1.84 -1.37 13.65
CA ALA A 29 2.45 -1.34 12.32
C ALA A 29 2.44 0.08 11.75
N TRP A 30 1.26 0.70 11.68
CA TRP A 30 1.09 2.04 11.13
C TRP A 30 0.45 3.01 12.11
N PHE A 31 0.98 4.23 12.12
CA PHE A 31 0.54 5.32 12.97
C PHE A 31 0.62 6.67 12.24
N THR A 32 -0.55 7.20 11.87
CA THR A 32 -0.72 8.49 11.17
C THR A 32 -1.79 9.37 11.82
N GLN A 33 -2.59 8.82 12.76
CA GLN A 33 -3.72 9.52 13.37
C GLN A 33 -3.25 10.59 14.38
N HIS A 34 -3.54 11.86 14.08
CA HIS A 34 -3.07 13.00 14.86
C HIS A 34 -3.75 13.11 16.24
N ASP A 35 -5.02 12.76 16.39
CA ASP A 35 -5.69 12.80 17.70
C ASP A 35 -5.00 11.88 18.72
N LEU A 36 -4.52 10.72 18.27
CA LEU A 36 -3.78 9.76 19.10
C LEU A 36 -2.36 10.25 19.37
N PHE A 37 -1.74 10.88 18.39
CA PHE A 37 -0.42 11.49 18.55
C PHE A 37 -0.45 12.63 19.58
N ASP A 38 -1.42 13.54 19.48
CA ASP A 38 -1.60 14.63 20.44
C ASP A 38 -1.87 14.09 21.86
N ALA A 39 -2.66 13.02 21.99
CA ALA A 39 -2.86 12.36 23.27
C ALA A 39 -1.55 11.80 23.86
N ILE A 40 -0.69 11.19 23.02
CA ILE A 40 0.65 10.73 23.42
C ILE A 40 1.52 11.89 23.87
N ILE A 41 1.57 12.98 23.10
CA ILE A 41 2.37 14.17 23.44
C ILE A 41 1.91 14.73 24.79
N ASN A 42 0.60 14.86 25.00
CA ASN A 42 0.04 15.28 26.28
C ASN A 42 0.41 14.33 27.43
N ALA A 43 0.48 13.02 27.19
CA ALA A 43 0.90 12.05 28.20
C ALA A 43 2.40 12.17 28.54
N LEU A 44 3.26 12.38 27.55
CA LEU A 44 4.68 12.70 27.77
C LEU A 44 4.85 13.98 28.61
N GLU A 45 4.04 15.02 28.33
CA GLU A 45 4.06 16.26 29.11
C GLU A 45 3.60 16.08 30.56
N ARG A 46 2.74 15.08 30.83
CA ARG A 46 2.37 14.67 32.20
C ARG A 46 3.45 13.84 32.89
N GLY A 47 4.53 13.47 32.20
CA GLY A 47 5.64 12.67 32.73
C GLY A 47 5.46 11.16 32.58
N VAL A 48 4.51 10.71 31.75
CA VAL A 48 4.33 9.29 31.44
C VAL A 48 5.48 8.82 30.54
N ASN A 49 6.08 7.67 30.83
CA ASN A 49 7.15 7.10 30.01
C ASN A 49 6.54 6.35 28.81
N ILE A 50 6.81 6.79 27.59
CA ILE A 50 6.23 6.15 26.41
C ILE A 50 7.33 5.53 25.54
N SER A 51 7.14 4.25 25.18
CA SER A 51 8.00 3.49 24.27
C SER A 51 7.19 3.03 23.07
N LEU A 52 7.64 3.41 21.88
CA LEU A 52 6.92 3.21 20.63
C LEU A 52 7.75 2.39 19.64
N ILE A 53 7.17 1.32 19.10
CA ILE A 53 7.73 0.52 18.00
C ILE A 53 6.81 0.65 16.78
N LEU A 54 7.38 1.09 15.66
CA LEU A 54 6.72 1.23 14.37
C LEU A 54 7.49 0.49 13.27
N ILE A 55 6.90 0.25 12.10
CA ILE A 55 7.70 -0.12 10.93
C ILE A 55 8.31 1.11 10.25
N LYS A 56 9.53 0.96 9.74
CA LYS A 56 10.21 1.99 8.95
C LYS A 56 9.72 1.95 7.50
N ASP A 57 8.68 2.70 7.21
CA ASP A 57 8.16 2.84 5.85
C ASP A 57 7.65 4.26 5.58
N ILE A 58 7.15 4.48 4.37
CA ILE A 58 6.63 5.78 3.94
C ILE A 58 5.32 6.17 4.61
N ILE A 59 4.51 5.21 5.09
CA ILE A 59 3.27 5.53 5.78
C ILE A 59 3.59 6.20 7.13
N ASN A 60 4.57 5.67 7.87
CA ASN A 60 5.00 6.26 9.14
C ASN A 60 5.99 7.41 8.96
N CYS A 61 6.94 7.28 8.02
CA CYS A 61 8.09 8.17 7.93
C CYS A 61 8.06 9.13 6.74
N GLY A 62 7.07 9.06 5.86
CA GLY A 62 7.01 9.93 4.68
C GLY A 62 6.80 11.41 5.01
N ASP A 63 6.81 12.25 3.98
CA ASP A 63 6.65 13.71 4.10
C ASP A 63 5.38 14.16 4.86
N TYR A 64 4.38 13.28 4.98
CA TYR A 64 3.13 13.53 5.68
C TYR A 64 2.94 12.66 6.95
N GLY A 65 3.98 11.95 7.37
CA GLY A 65 3.98 11.20 8.63
C GLY A 65 3.90 12.13 9.85
N LEU A 66 3.73 11.53 11.03
CA LEU A 66 3.71 12.27 12.29
C LEU A 66 5.10 12.86 12.62
N ASP A 67 5.11 13.95 13.40
CA ASP A 67 6.33 14.62 13.83
C ASP A 67 7.02 13.84 14.97
N PHE A 68 7.67 12.74 14.64
CA PHE A 68 8.40 11.96 15.64
C PHE A 68 9.63 12.70 16.20
N SER A 69 10.08 13.82 15.58
CA SER A 69 11.09 14.68 16.19
C SER A 69 10.54 15.38 17.44
N LEU A 70 9.29 15.87 17.40
CA LEU A 70 8.60 16.39 18.57
C LEU A 70 8.40 15.31 19.64
N TYR A 71 8.02 14.09 19.25
CA TYR A 71 7.87 12.96 20.18
C TYR A 71 9.18 12.67 20.94
N LEU A 72 10.31 12.59 20.24
CA LEU A 72 11.63 12.41 20.83
C LEU A 72 12.01 13.60 21.73
N GLN A 73 11.74 14.83 21.30
CA GLN A 73 12.00 16.04 22.10
C GLN A 73 11.25 16.03 23.43
N LYS A 74 10.05 15.46 23.47
CA LYS A 74 9.22 15.32 24.67
C LYS A 74 9.62 14.15 25.56
N GLY A 75 10.69 13.42 25.21
CA GLY A 75 11.23 12.31 26.00
C GLY A 75 10.61 10.94 25.66
N GLY A 76 9.85 10.86 24.57
CA GLY A 76 9.36 9.59 24.05
C GLY A 76 10.51 8.75 23.50
N LYS A 77 10.42 7.43 23.68
CA LYS A 77 11.39 6.46 23.13
C LYS A 77 10.81 5.82 21.88
N LEU A 78 11.62 5.72 20.82
CA LEU A 78 11.16 5.25 19.52
C LEU A 78 12.12 4.21 18.95
N CYS A 79 11.58 3.11 18.43
CA CYS A 79 12.29 2.15 17.60
C CYS A 79 11.53 1.95 16.29
N PHE A 80 12.29 1.79 15.20
CA PHE A 80 11.72 1.35 13.94
C PHE A 80 12.17 -0.06 13.58
N VAL A 81 11.23 -0.89 13.12
CA VAL A 81 11.50 -2.19 12.51
C VAL A 81 11.68 -2.01 11.01
N ASN A 82 12.82 -2.45 10.48
CA ASN A 82 13.04 -2.43 9.04
C ASN A 82 12.32 -3.63 8.38
N LYS A 83 11.44 -3.35 7.42
CA LYS A 83 10.60 -4.35 6.74
C LYS A 83 11.41 -5.45 6.03
N ARG A 84 12.68 -5.17 5.67
CA ARG A 84 13.59 -6.17 5.07
C ARG A 84 13.90 -7.34 6.00
N ASN A 85 13.78 -7.15 7.31
CA ASN A 85 14.16 -8.16 8.29
C ASN A 85 12.93 -8.90 8.82
N ILE A 86 11.88 -8.17 9.21
CA ILE A 86 10.68 -8.72 9.86
C ILE A 86 9.47 -7.85 9.49
N LEU A 87 8.34 -8.48 9.16
CA LEU A 87 7.04 -7.82 9.04
C LEU A 87 6.42 -7.66 10.43
N MET A 88 6.74 -6.57 11.14
CA MET A 88 6.09 -6.24 12.41
C MET A 88 4.68 -5.71 12.13
N HIS A 89 3.68 -6.60 12.22
CA HIS A 89 2.27 -6.28 11.95
C HIS A 89 1.42 -6.23 13.23
N ASN A 90 2.04 -6.06 14.39
CA ASN A 90 1.34 -5.94 15.66
C ASN A 90 0.45 -4.69 15.67
N LYS A 91 -0.63 -4.75 16.46
CA LYS A 91 -1.37 -3.58 16.92
C LYS A 91 -1.74 -3.80 18.38
N PHE A 92 -0.84 -3.43 19.28
CA PHE A 92 -1.13 -3.46 20.71
C PHE A 92 -0.49 -2.31 21.46
N CYS A 93 -1.07 -1.99 22.60
CA CYS A 93 -0.48 -1.11 23.59
C CYS A 93 -0.82 -1.57 25.00
N ILE A 94 0.09 -1.35 25.94
CA ILE A 94 -0.12 -1.62 27.36
C ILE A 94 0.04 -0.32 28.13
N PHE A 95 -0.92 -0.04 29.01
CA PHE A 95 -0.96 1.13 29.88
C PHE A 95 -0.67 0.72 31.32
N ASP A 96 0.32 1.37 31.92
CA ASP A 96 0.79 1.19 33.29
C ASP A 96 1.04 -0.28 33.68
N GLY A 97 1.40 -1.12 32.71
CA GLY A 97 1.60 -2.57 32.87
C GLY A 97 0.33 -3.39 33.18
N SER A 98 -0.86 -2.78 33.18
CA SER A 98 -2.08 -3.41 33.72
C SER A 98 -3.27 -3.43 32.78
N ILE A 99 -3.28 -2.60 31.73
CA ILE A 99 -4.35 -2.60 30.72
C ILE A 99 -3.72 -2.85 29.35
N LEU A 100 -4.12 -3.92 28.68
CA LEU A 100 -3.75 -4.24 27.30
C LEU A 100 -4.90 -3.88 26.36
N ILE A 101 -4.58 -3.17 25.27
CA ILE A 101 -5.43 -3.08 24.08
C ILE A 101 -4.71 -3.77 22.93
N THR A 102 -5.38 -4.64 22.21
CA THR A 102 -4.84 -5.26 20.99
C THR A 102 -5.94 -5.59 19.99
N ASP A 103 -5.57 -5.80 18.72
CA ASP A 103 -6.15 -6.71 17.71
C ASP A 103 -5.82 -6.17 16.31
N SER A 104 -6.80 -5.72 15.51
CA SER A 104 -6.60 -5.37 14.09
C SER A 104 -6.29 -3.88 13.85
N TYR A 105 -6.69 -3.01 14.78
CA TYR A 105 -6.73 -1.56 14.59
C TYR A 105 -5.34 -0.90 14.53
N ASN A 106 -4.88 -0.56 13.32
CA ASN A 106 -3.74 0.35 13.16
C ASN A 106 -4.15 1.77 13.57
N TRP A 107 -3.18 2.61 13.96
CA TRP A 107 -3.46 3.97 14.45
C TRP A 107 -3.51 4.95 13.27
N THR A 108 -4.36 4.68 12.29
CA THR A 108 -4.39 5.39 11.01
C THR A 108 -5.75 6.01 10.71
N TYR A 109 -5.83 6.92 9.73
CA TYR A 109 -7.10 7.47 9.29
C TYR A 109 -7.91 6.43 8.49
N SER A 110 -7.25 5.55 7.75
CA SER A 110 -7.90 4.42 7.05
C SER A 110 -8.56 3.44 8.02
N ALA A 111 -7.91 3.11 9.14
CA ALA A 111 -8.47 2.24 10.16
C ALA A 111 -9.79 2.79 10.73
N GLU A 112 -9.87 4.10 10.96
CA GLU A 112 -11.08 4.75 11.46
C GLU A 112 -12.20 4.86 10.42
N SER A 113 -11.84 5.22 9.18
CA SER A 113 -12.83 5.75 8.22
C SER A 113 -13.43 4.70 7.30
N ARG A 114 -12.71 3.60 7.06
CA ARG A 114 -13.06 2.64 6.00
C ARG A 114 -12.86 1.17 6.37
N ASN A 115 -11.89 0.85 7.22
CA ASN A 115 -11.61 -0.54 7.53
C ASN A 115 -12.65 -1.11 8.50
N ALA A 116 -12.93 -2.40 8.39
CA ALA A 116 -13.65 -3.13 9.42
C ALA A 116 -12.64 -3.56 10.47
N GLU A 117 -12.57 -2.83 11.56
CA GLU A 117 -11.59 -3.03 12.64
C GLU A 117 -12.25 -3.43 13.95
N ASN A 118 -11.48 -4.09 14.81
CA ASN A 118 -11.89 -4.38 16.18
C ASN A 118 -10.69 -4.33 17.12
N ILE A 119 -11.00 -4.21 18.43
CA ILE A 119 -10.01 -4.36 19.51
C ILE A 119 -10.61 -5.18 20.66
N ILE A 120 -9.73 -5.72 21.49
CA ILE A 120 -10.03 -6.21 22.82
C ILE A 120 -9.27 -5.33 23.82
N ILE A 121 -9.95 -4.95 24.90
CA ILE A 121 -9.35 -4.34 26.09
C ILE A 121 -9.41 -5.38 27.21
N THR A 122 -8.27 -5.62 27.86
CA THR A 122 -8.15 -6.58 28.95
C THR A 122 -7.26 -6.07 30.08
N ASP A 123 -7.63 -6.40 31.32
CA ASP A 123 -6.81 -6.17 32.53
C ASP A 123 -6.26 -7.48 33.14
N GLU A 124 -6.40 -8.61 32.42
CA GLU A 124 -5.92 -9.91 32.88
C GLU A 124 -4.38 -9.90 32.99
N GLU A 125 -3.90 -9.94 34.23
CA GLU A 125 -2.49 -9.75 34.61
C GLU A 125 -1.53 -10.62 33.80
N ASN A 126 -1.83 -11.92 33.66
CA ASN A 126 -0.98 -12.84 32.93
C ASN A 126 -0.86 -12.48 31.43
N VAL A 127 -1.92 -11.97 30.82
CA VAL A 127 -1.91 -11.56 29.41
C VAL A 127 -1.12 -10.26 29.25
N CYS A 128 -1.29 -9.31 30.16
CA CYS A 128 -0.50 -8.09 30.18
C CYS A 128 1.00 -8.39 30.32
N GLU A 129 1.38 -9.27 31.25
CA GLU A 129 2.77 -9.70 31.45
C GLU A 129 3.38 -10.35 30.19
N ASP A 130 2.65 -11.25 29.54
CA ASP A 130 3.10 -11.91 28.32
C ASP A 130 3.36 -10.91 27.19
N TYR A 131 2.46 -9.94 26.99
CA TYR A 131 2.66 -8.88 25.99
C TYR A 131 3.77 -7.89 26.38
N THR A 132 3.93 -7.55 27.66
CA THR A 132 5.05 -6.73 28.15
C THR A 132 6.38 -7.41 27.87
N LYS A 133 6.46 -8.72 28.12
CA LYS A 133 7.65 -9.52 27.82
C LYS A 133 7.92 -9.56 26.32
N TYR A 134 6.91 -9.83 25.50
CA TYR A 134 7.04 -9.84 24.05
C TYR A 134 7.51 -8.48 23.50
N PHE A 135 6.95 -7.37 24.01
CA PHE A 135 7.41 -6.03 23.66
C PHE A 135 8.89 -5.83 24.02
N SER A 136 9.29 -6.25 25.21
CA SER A 136 10.68 -6.13 25.68
C SER A 136 11.64 -6.94 24.80
N ASP A 137 11.26 -8.17 24.43
CA ASP A 137 12.04 -9.03 23.55
C ASP A 137 12.19 -8.42 22.15
N LEU A 138 11.13 -7.79 21.63
CA LEU A 138 11.17 -7.06 20.36
C LEU A 138 12.05 -5.81 20.47
N TRP A 139 11.86 -4.99 21.51
CA TRP A 139 12.63 -3.77 21.76
C TRP A 139 14.13 -4.03 21.84
N ASN A 140 14.53 -5.09 22.56
CA ASN A 140 15.94 -5.46 22.75
C ASN A 140 16.66 -5.88 21.46
N GLN A 141 15.91 -6.21 20.40
CA GLN A 141 16.45 -6.53 19.08
C GLN A 141 16.53 -5.31 18.15
N LEU A 142 16.01 -4.17 18.60
CA LEU A 142 15.94 -2.93 17.83
C LEU A 142 16.94 -1.91 18.37
N THR A 143 17.17 -0.89 17.56
CA THR A 143 17.99 0.27 17.94
C THR A 143 17.07 1.44 18.22
N GLU A 144 17.23 2.04 19.40
CA GLU A 144 16.51 3.27 19.77
C GLU A 144 16.95 4.42 18.87
N VAL A 145 15.97 5.19 18.41
CA VAL A 145 16.14 6.34 17.53
C VAL A 145 16.43 7.55 18.40
N ASN A 146 17.59 8.17 18.18
CA ASN A 146 17.97 9.41 18.88
C ASN A 146 17.61 10.67 18.07
N GLU A 147 17.52 10.54 16.75
CA GLU A 147 17.20 11.63 15.83
C GLU A 147 16.26 11.09 14.75
N TYR A 148 15.23 11.88 14.43
CA TYR A 148 14.25 11.55 13.41
C TYR A 148 14.21 12.63 12.33
N SER A 149 14.07 12.18 11.08
CA SER A 149 13.77 13.00 9.92
C SER A 149 12.82 12.23 9.01
N HIS A 150 11.95 12.95 8.32
CA HIS A 150 11.09 12.35 7.29
C HIS A 150 11.94 11.74 6.17
N MET A 151 11.46 10.62 5.65
CA MET A 151 11.95 9.96 4.46
C MET A 151 11.37 10.69 3.26
N ASN A 152 12.23 11.15 2.35
CA ASN A 152 11.74 11.73 1.12
C ASN A 152 11.27 10.62 0.18
N ILE A 153 10.15 10.84 -0.51
CA ILE A 153 9.62 9.83 -1.45
C ILE A 153 10.63 9.43 -2.54
N SER A 154 11.51 10.36 -2.95
CA SER A 154 12.52 10.12 -3.97
C SER A 154 13.66 9.20 -3.50
N GLU A 155 13.79 9.00 -2.19
CA GLU A 155 14.81 8.14 -1.57
C GLU A 155 14.32 6.69 -1.40
N ILE A 156 13.05 6.43 -1.72
CA ILE A 156 12.44 5.12 -1.58
C ILE A 156 12.84 4.22 -2.74
N GLU A 157 13.19 2.98 -2.41
CA GLU A 157 13.39 1.97 -3.43
C GLU A 157 12.11 1.75 -4.25
N ALA A 158 12.27 1.78 -5.56
CA ALA A 158 11.20 1.65 -6.53
C ALA A 158 10.22 0.50 -6.23
N ASP A 159 10.74 -0.65 -5.80
CA ASP A 159 9.93 -1.84 -5.54
C ASP A 159 9.08 -1.72 -4.29
N ILE A 160 9.63 -1.11 -3.24
CA ILE A 160 8.90 -0.84 -2.00
C ILE A 160 7.74 0.13 -2.30
N LEU A 161 8.01 1.20 -3.07
CA LEU A 161 6.95 2.14 -3.43
C LEU A 161 5.85 1.46 -4.25
N ILE A 162 6.21 0.59 -5.20
CA ILE A 162 5.22 -0.12 -6.02
C ILE A 162 4.36 -1.08 -5.17
N GLN A 163 4.98 -1.82 -4.25
CA GLN A 163 4.28 -2.77 -3.39
C GLN A 163 3.33 -2.08 -2.40
N GLU A 164 3.73 -0.96 -1.82
CA GLU A 164 2.95 -0.23 -0.82
C GLU A 164 2.02 0.84 -1.42
N TYR A 165 2.09 1.08 -2.73
CA TYR A 165 1.42 2.20 -3.38
C TYR A 165 -0.07 2.32 -3.01
N ASP A 166 -0.80 1.21 -3.06
CA ASP A 166 -2.24 1.23 -2.78
C ASP A 166 -2.50 1.59 -1.31
N ASN A 167 -1.74 1.01 -0.36
CA ASN A 167 -1.86 1.34 1.07
C ASN A 167 -1.58 2.83 1.33
N ILE A 168 -0.53 3.38 0.71
CA ILE A 168 -0.15 4.79 0.85
C ILE A 168 -1.24 5.69 0.30
N VAL A 169 -1.72 5.42 -0.92
CA VAL A 169 -2.75 6.23 -1.56
C VAL A 169 -4.06 6.16 -0.80
N GLU A 170 -4.44 4.99 -0.28
CA GLU A 170 -5.64 4.84 0.54
C GLU A 170 -5.54 5.62 1.85
N GLU A 171 -4.41 5.55 2.55
CA GLU A 171 -4.19 6.32 3.76
C GLU A 171 -4.22 7.83 3.48
N TYR A 172 -3.50 8.28 2.44
CA TYR A 172 -3.45 9.69 2.07
C TYR A 172 -4.81 10.24 1.64
N LYS A 173 -5.65 9.43 0.98
CA LYS A 173 -7.05 9.81 0.71
C LYS A 173 -7.82 10.06 2.00
N CYS A 174 -7.72 9.16 2.97
CA CYS A 174 -8.40 9.31 4.26
C CYS A 174 -7.89 10.54 5.01
N MET A 175 -6.58 10.78 5.01
CA MET A 175 -5.97 11.99 5.59
C MET A 175 -6.45 13.27 4.90
N GLN A 176 -6.59 13.26 3.57
CA GLN A 176 -7.10 14.40 2.80
C GLN A 176 -8.58 14.68 3.11
N GLU A 177 -9.41 13.64 3.22
CA GLU A 177 -10.82 13.77 3.62
C GLU A 177 -10.96 14.39 5.03
N HIS A 178 -9.98 14.15 5.89
CA HIS A 178 -9.88 14.75 7.23
C HIS A 178 -9.13 16.10 7.26
N ASN A 179 -8.77 16.67 6.10
CA ASN A 179 -8.03 17.94 5.96
C ASN A 179 -6.65 17.97 6.63
N VAL A 180 -6.02 16.80 6.78
CA VAL A 180 -4.69 16.65 7.39
C VAL A 180 -3.60 16.99 6.38
N ILE A 181 -3.80 16.59 5.13
CA ILE A 181 -2.85 16.80 4.03
C ILE A 181 -3.51 17.51 2.85
N LYS A 182 -2.69 18.16 2.03
CA LYS A 182 -3.15 18.86 0.81
C LYS A 182 -3.49 17.87 -0.31
N SER A 183 -4.36 18.29 -1.22
CA SER A 183 -4.81 17.49 -2.38
C SER A 183 -3.68 16.98 -3.27
N ASP A 184 -2.57 17.71 -3.32
CA ASP A 184 -1.45 17.40 -4.23
C ASP A 184 -0.53 16.31 -3.68
N ALA A 185 -0.68 15.92 -2.41
CA ALA A 185 0.10 14.84 -1.79
C ALA A 185 0.03 13.52 -2.57
N ILE A 186 -1.18 13.17 -3.01
CA ILE A 186 -1.41 11.97 -3.82
C ILE A 186 -0.79 12.11 -5.21
N ASN A 187 -0.77 13.31 -5.78
CA ASN A 187 -0.15 13.57 -7.08
C ASN A 187 1.36 13.30 -7.04
N ILE A 188 2.03 13.67 -5.96
CA ILE A 188 3.47 13.40 -5.77
C ILE A 188 3.76 11.89 -5.75
N ILE A 189 2.93 11.10 -5.05
CA ILE A 189 3.06 9.63 -5.02
C ILE A 189 2.82 9.06 -6.43
N ASN A 190 1.80 9.56 -7.14
CA ASN A 190 1.46 9.13 -8.50
C ASN A 190 2.60 9.43 -9.49
N GLU A 191 3.14 10.65 -9.44
CA GLU A 191 4.25 11.07 -10.30
C GLU A 191 5.51 10.27 -10.00
N SER A 192 5.81 10.00 -8.73
CA SER A 192 6.96 9.17 -8.34
C SER A 192 6.82 7.74 -8.86
N ARG A 193 5.63 7.12 -8.72
CA ARG A 193 5.34 5.81 -9.32
C ARG A 193 5.50 5.83 -10.84
N LYS A 194 5.01 6.88 -11.51
CA LYS A 194 5.15 7.04 -12.96
C LYS A 194 6.61 7.18 -13.38
N ASN A 195 7.40 7.98 -12.67
CA ASN A 195 8.82 8.21 -12.93
C ASN A 195 9.65 6.94 -12.73
N ILE A 196 9.36 6.16 -11.69
CA ILE A 196 9.94 4.82 -11.49
C ILE A 196 9.67 3.95 -12.72
N GLY A 197 8.44 3.97 -13.22
CA GLY A 197 8.06 3.30 -14.44
C GLY A 197 8.89 3.71 -15.66
N ILE A 198 8.96 5.02 -15.91
CA ILE A 198 9.73 5.59 -17.02
C ILE A 198 11.22 5.21 -16.89
N ASN A 199 11.81 5.29 -15.70
CA ASN A 199 13.21 4.98 -15.48
C ASN A 199 13.51 3.49 -15.65
N LYS A 200 12.61 2.60 -15.19
CA LYS A 200 12.72 1.16 -15.46
C LYS A 200 12.63 0.89 -16.97
N LEU A 201 11.68 1.52 -17.67
CA LEU A 201 11.56 1.46 -19.12
C LEU A 201 12.79 1.99 -19.88
N ALA A 202 13.46 3.02 -19.36
CA ALA A 202 14.67 3.55 -19.97
C ALA A 202 15.87 2.61 -19.73
N THR A 203 15.95 1.99 -18.55
CA THR A 203 17.02 1.04 -18.19
C THR A 203 16.97 -0.22 -19.06
N ILE A 204 15.76 -0.68 -19.41
CA ILE A 204 15.50 -1.73 -20.41
C ILE A 204 16.27 -1.51 -21.71
N VAL A 205 16.30 -0.28 -22.21
CA VAL A 205 16.94 0.05 -23.51
C VAL A 205 18.46 -0.08 -23.42
N THR A 206 19.03 -0.02 -22.21
CA THR A 206 20.48 0.05 -21.98
C THR A 206 21.12 -1.28 -21.54
N GLN A 207 20.39 -2.18 -20.88
CA GLN A 207 20.93 -3.45 -20.34
C GLN A 207 20.84 -4.64 -21.34
N VAL A 208 21.39 -4.46 -22.53
CA VAL A 208 21.50 -5.56 -23.51
C VAL A 208 22.68 -6.47 -23.12
N ASN A 209 22.47 -7.45 -22.21
CA ASN A 209 23.01 -8.83 -22.22
C ASN A 209 23.08 -9.54 -20.84
N ARG A 210 22.50 -10.75 -20.71
CA ARG A 210 23.24 -12.06 -20.64
C ARG A 210 22.37 -13.30 -20.37
N HIS A 211 21.13 -13.17 -19.94
CA HIS A 211 20.16 -14.27 -19.90
C HIS A 211 18.96 -13.80 -20.70
N LYS A 212 18.57 -14.50 -21.77
CA LYS A 212 17.42 -14.15 -22.62
C LYS A 212 16.17 -14.61 -21.87
N PRO A 213 15.61 -13.83 -20.95
CA PRO A 213 14.57 -14.34 -20.08
C PRO A 213 13.32 -14.53 -20.93
N THR A 214 12.54 -15.56 -20.63
CA THR A 214 11.31 -15.83 -21.40
C THR A 214 10.11 -15.91 -20.50
N LEU A 215 8.97 -15.44 -21.02
CA LEU A 215 7.72 -15.47 -20.29
C LEU A 215 7.18 -16.92 -20.13
N LYS A 216 6.78 -17.31 -18.92
CA LYS A 216 6.31 -18.69 -18.63
C LYS A 216 5.01 -19.08 -19.34
N MET A 217 4.06 -18.16 -19.47
CA MET A 217 2.75 -18.34 -20.13
C MET A 217 2.33 -17.04 -20.82
N ASN A 218 1.19 -17.00 -21.51
CA ASN A 218 0.74 -15.75 -22.13
C ASN A 218 0.39 -14.68 -21.08
N ILE A 219 0.66 -13.42 -21.44
CA ILE A 219 0.02 -12.25 -20.83
C ILE A 219 -1.08 -11.78 -21.79
N GLY A 220 -2.29 -11.69 -21.28
CA GLY A 220 -3.47 -11.29 -22.04
C GLY A 220 -4.29 -10.25 -21.31
N LYS A 221 -5.42 -9.88 -21.91
CA LYS A 221 -6.46 -9.08 -21.26
C LYS A 221 -7.84 -9.69 -21.47
N ARG A 222 -8.72 -9.52 -20.50
CA ARG A 222 -10.14 -9.88 -20.65
C ARG A 222 -10.79 -9.04 -21.75
N CYS A 223 -11.52 -9.68 -22.64
CA CYS A 223 -12.19 -9.06 -23.78
C CYS A 223 -13.49 -9.80 -24.15
N CYS A 224 -14.31 -9.12 -24.94
CA CYS A 224 -15.34 -9.77 -25.75
C CYS A 224 -14.74 -10.01 -27.15
N ILE A 225 -14.70 -11.26 -27.61
CA ILE A 225 -14.11 -11.62 -28.91
C ILE A 225 -15.22 -12.23 -29.77
N LYS A 226 -15.47 -11.64 -30.94
CA LYS A 226 -16.53 -12.07 -31.88
C LYS A 226 -17.91 -12.19 -31.20
N GLY A 227 -18.22 -11.27 -30.30
CA GLY A 227 -19.49 -11.26 -29.54
C GLY A 227 -19.55 -12.19 -28.34
N ILE A 228 -18.51 -13.00 -28.10
CA ILE A 228 -18.43 -13.90 -26.94
C ILE A 228 -17.70 -13.20 -25.80
N LYS A 229 -18.40 -12.99 -24.69
CA LYS A 229 -17.84 -12.43 -23.44
C LYS A 229 -16.86 -13.42 -22.79
N ASN A 230 -16.12 -12.95 -21.79
CA ASN A 230 -15.20 -13.77 -20.98
C ASN A 230 -14.02 -14.39 -21.75
N LYS A 231 -13.56 -13.75 -22.83
CA LYS A 231 -12.44 -14.27 -23.60
C LYS A 231 -11.14 -13.57 -23.27
N THR A 232 -10.02 -14.27 -23.46
CA THR A 232 -8.67 -13.72 -23.32
C THR A 232 -8.16 -13.25 -24.69
N LEU A 233 -7.80 -11.97 -24.80
CA LEU A 233 -7.01 -11.44 -25.89
C LEU A 233 -5.53 -11.50 -25.50
N ASN A 234 -4.76 -12.38 -26.13
CA ASN A 234 -3.32 -12.50 -25.86
C ASN A 234 -2.56 -11.26 -26.37
N ILE A 235 -1.71 -10.68 -25.51
CA ILE A 235 -0.90 -9.49 -25.78
C ILE A 235 0.57 -9.89 -25.94
N ILE A 236 1.13 -10.63 -24.99
CA ILE A 236 2.50 -11.15 -25.06
C ILE A 236 2.42 -12.67 -24.93
N LYS A 237 3.06 -13.39 -25.86
CA LYS A 237 2.97 -14.85 -25.91
C LYS A 237 3.95 -15.52 -24.95
N GLN A 238 3.61 -16.72 -24.49
CA GLN A 238 4.53 -17.63 -23.83
C GLN A 238 5.82 -17.78 -24.64
N GLY A 239 6.95 -17.84 -23.94
CA GLY A 239 8.27 -18.01 -24.55
C GLY A 239 8.83 -16.75 -25.21
N GLN A 240 8.11 -15.62 -25.17
CA GLN A 240 8.61 -14.35 -25.67
C GLN A 240 9.90 -13.96 -24.93
N GLU A 241 10.99 -13.71 -25.67
CA GLU A 241 12.22 -13.16 -25.12
C GLU A 241 11.97 -11.73 -24.63
N LEU A 242 12.49 -11.43 -23.44
CA LEU A 242 12.39 -10.15 -22.76
C LEU A 242 13.71 -9.37 -22.89
N PRO A 243 13.66 -8.02 -22.97
CA PRO A 243 12.49 -7.18 -22.77
C PRO A 243 11.57 -7.18 -23.99
N PHE A 244 10.26 -7.00 -23.78
CA PHE A 244 9.29 -6.95 -24.87
C PHE A 244 8.14 -5.99 -24.60
N THR A 245 7.75 -5.24 -25.63
CA THR A 245 6.57 -4.38 -25.62
C THR A 245 5.63 -4.80 -26.73
N ASN A 246 4.33 -4.91 -26.41
CA ASN A 246 3.29 -5.01 -27.42
C ASN A 246 2.10 -4.10 -27.09
N THR A 247 1.37 -3.69 -28.13
CA THR A 247 0.16 -2.87 -28.02
C THR A 247 -1.00 -3.55 -28.74
N VAL A 248 -2.17 -3.55 -28.10
CA VAL A 248 -3.42 -4.03 -28.71
C VAL A 248 -4.49 -2.95 -28.68
N ASP A 249 -5.28 -2.90 -29.74
CA ASP A 249 -6.46 -2.04 -29.85
C ASP A 249 -7.72 -2.81 -29.45
N THR A 250 -8.62 -2.15 -28.73
CA THR A 250 -9.94 -2.68 -28.36
C THR A 250 -10.99 -1.60 -28.43
N VAL A 251 -12.27 -1.96 -28.31
CA VAL A 251 -13.39 -1.03 -28.41
C VAL A 251 -14.46 -1.32 -27.36
N THR A 252 -15.35 -0.37 -27.11
CA THR A 252 -16.56 -0.59 -26.30
C THR A 252 -17.47 -1.63 -26.93
N ILE A 253 -18.23 -2.34 -26.09
CA ILE A 253 -19.14 -3.41 -26.53
C ILE A 253 -20.62 -3.06 -26.32
N PHE A 254 -20.90 -1.96 -25.63
CA PHE A 254 -22.24 -1.45 -25.40
C PHE A 254 -22.37 -0.01 -25.90
N ASP A 255 -23.56 0.35 -26.37
CA ASP A 255 -23.93 1.73 -26.62
C ASP A 255 -23.88 2.51 -25.30
N ASN A 256 -23.32 3.72 -25.34
CA ASN A 256 -23.23 4.63 -24.19
C ASN A 256 -22.54 4.00 -22.97
N GLN A 257 -21.53 3.15 -23.19
CA GLN A 257 -20.72 2.56 -22.11
C GLN A 257 -19.99 3.68 -21.33
N LYS A 258 -20.19 3.74 -20.01
CA LYS A 258 -19.65 4.81 -19.14
C LYS A 258 -18.25 4.53 -18.58
N SER A 259 -17.89 3.26 -18.42
CA SER A 259 -16.58 2.86 -17.92
C SER A 259 -16.03 1.65 -18.66
N ALA A 260 -14.73 1.42 -18.59
CA ALA A 260 -14.06 0.25 -19.15
C ALA A 260 -12.99 -0.26 -18.19
N LEU A 261 -13.01 -1.57 -17.95
CA LEU A 261 -12.04 -2.28 -17.12
C LEU A 261 -11.02 -3.01 -18.00
N CYS A 262 -9.75 -2.68 -17.85
CA CYS A 262 -8.63 -3.46 -18.38
C CYS A 262 -8.14 -4.42 -17.30
N ASP A 263 -8.61 -5.67 -17.36
CA ASP A 263 -8.16 -6.78 -16.52
C ASP A 263 -7.05 -7.55 -17.24
N VAL A 264 -5.81 -7.44 -16.74
CA VAL A 264 -4.62 -8.08 -17.31
C VAL A 264 -4.45 -9.45 -16.67
N LEU A 265 -4.26 -10.46 -17.51
CA LEU A 265 -4.31 -11.87 -17.15
C LEU A 265 -3.00 -12.57 -17.46
N PHE A 266 -2.64 -13.54 -16.64
CA PHE A 266 -1.56 -14.49 -16.89
C PHE A 266 -2.11 -15.91 -17.00
N GLY A 267 -1.82 -16.56 -18.11
CA GLY A 267 -2.22 -17.94 -18.37
C GLY A 267 -2.59 -18.19 -19.84
N ASN A 268 -2.78 -19.45 -20.20
CA ASN A 268 -2.99 -19.89 -21.58
C ASN A 268 -4.45 -20.20 -21.93
N SER A 269 -5.39 -20.00 -21.00
CA SER A 269 -6.81 -20.29 -21.26
C SER A 269 -7.45 -19.23 -22.15
N GLU A 270 -8.28 -19.68 -23.09
CA GLU A 270 -9.16 -18.78 -23.87
C GLU A 270 -10.25 -18.13 -23.01
N GLU A 271 -10.70 -18.82 -21.95
CA GLU A 271 -11.62 -18.26 -20.95
C GLU A 271 -10.84 -17.43 -19.94
N ALA A 272 -11.23 -16.17 -19.76
CA ALA A 272 -10.54 -15.21 -18.93
C ALA A 272 -10.57 -15.60 -17.44
N ASP A 273 -11.67 -16.16 -16.96
CA ASP A 273 -11.82 -16.59 -15.55
C ASP A 273 -10.90 -17.75 -15.15
N ASN A 274 -10.37 -18.49 -16.12
CA ASN A 274 -9.45 -19.59 -15.87
C ASN A 274 -7.97 -19.16 -15.88
N ASN A 275 -7.70 -17.85 -15.99
CA ASN A 275 -6.36 -17.28 -15.91
C ASN A 275 -6.20 -16.46 -14.62
N LYS A 276 -4.96 -16.28 -14.16
CA LYS A 276 -4.64 -15.45 -12.99
C LYS A 276 -4.80 -13.97 -13.36
N SER A 277 -5.67 -13.24 -12.67
CA SER A 277 -5.72 -11.76 -12.78
C SER A 277 -4.49 -11.17 -12.09
N LEU A 278 -3.73 -10.35 -12.80
CA LEU A 278 -2.52 -9.71 -12.30
C LEU A 278 -2.79 -8.29 -11.79
N LEU A 279 -3.49 -7.49 -12.60
CA LEU A 279 -3.84 -6.12 -12.28
C LEU A 279 -5.09 -5.68 -13.04
N LYS A 280 -5.76 -4.64 -12.52
CA LYS A 280 -6.97 -4.07 -13.08
C LYS A 280 -6.86 -2.55 -13.18
N ILE A 281 -7.16 -2.00 -14.35
CA ILE A 281 -7.19 -0.55 -14.60
C ILE A 281 -8.58 -0.16 -15.07
N GLU A 282 -9.28 0.69 -14.34
CA GLU A 282 -10.60 1.18 -14.73
C GLU A 282 -10.53 2.62 -15.26
N LEU A 283 -11.08 2.85 -16.45
CA LEU A 283 -11.37 4.19 -16.97
C LEU A 283 -12.85 4.49 -16.81
N ASN A 284 -13.16 5.63 -16.19
CA ASN A 284 -14.53 6.13 -16.00
C ASN A 284 -14.78 7.32 -16.93
N ASP A 285 -16.04 7.78 -16.97
CA ASP A 285 -16.48 8.97 -17.71
C ASP A 285 -16.15 8.92 -19.20
N LEU A 286 -16.35 7.74 -19.80
CA LEU A 286 -16.15 7.54 -21.23
C LEU A 286 -17.18 8.31 -22.06
N PRO A 287 -16.79 8.79 -23.26
CA PRO A 287 -17.73 9.42 -24.18
C PRO A 287 -18.87 8.46 -24.54
N GLN A 288 -20.10 8.97 -24.48
CA GLN A 288 -21.31 8.21 -24.72
C GLN A 288 -21.54 8.08 -26.24
N MET A 289 -21.04 7.00 -26.83
CA MET A 289 -21.08 6.72 -28.27
C MET A 289 -21.62 5.31 -28.53
N LYS A 290 -21.84 4.93 -29.79
CA LYS A 290 -22.31 3.56 -30.11
C LYS A 290 -21.23 2.52 -29.78
N ALA A 291 -21.65 1.28 -29.57
CA ALA A 291 -20.75 0.15 -29.41
C ALA A 291 -19.75 0.10 -30.58
N GLY A 292 -18.46 -0.07 -30.26
CA GLY A 292 -17.38 -0.08 -31.25
C GLY A 292 -16.75 1.28 -31.58
N GLU A 293 -17.36 2.40 -31.18
CA GLU A 293 -16.88 3.74 -31.57
C GLU A 293 -15.86 4.33 -30.58
N VAL A 294 -15.94 3.97 -29.30
CA VAL A 294 -14.92 4.33 -28.31
C VAL A 294 -13.80 3.30 -28.37
N LYS A 295 -12.59 3.75 -28.67
CA LYS A 295 -11.41 2.93 -28.92
C LYS A 295 -10.45 3.04 -27.75
N PHE A 296 -9.76 1.95 -27.46
CA PHE A 296 -8.74 1.89 -26.44
C PHE A 296 -7.46 1.28 -26.97
N LYS A 297 -6.33 1.82 -26.50
CA LYS A 297 -5.01 1.22 -26.65
C LYS A 297 -4.57 0.67 -25.30
N THR A 298 -4.19 -0.61 -25.29
CA THR A 298 -3.49 -1.23 -24.15
C THR A 298 -2.07 -1.56 -24.59
N LYS A 299 -1.08 -0.89 -24.01
CA LYS A 299 0.34 -1.17 -24.23
C LYS A 299 0.89 -1.86 -22.99
N ILE A 300 1.54 -3.00 -23.18
CA ILE A 300 2.21 -3.75 -22.11
C ILE A 300 3.68 -3.85 -22.46
N THR A 301 4.54 -3.47 -21.52
CA THR A 301 5.99 -3.66 -21.59
C THR A 301 6.43 -4.52 -20.41
N ILE A 302 7.27 -5.53 -20.67
CA ILE A 302 7.90 -6.35 -19.63
C ILE A 302 9.41 -6.27 -19.82
N ASP A 303 10.15 -5.98 -18.75
CA ASP A 303 11.61 -5.92 -18.77
C ASP A 303 12.32 -7.26 -18.52
N THR A 304 13.65 -7.24 -18.57
CA THR A 304 14.48 -8.43 -18.30
C THR A 304 14.45 -8.87 -16.85
N ASN A 305 14.05 -8.00 -15.92
CA ASN A 305 13.97 -8.27 -14.49
C ASN A 305 12.56 -8.68 -14.05
N GLY A 306 11.56 -8.61 -14.92
CA GLY A 306 10.18 -8.92 -14.62
C GLY A 306 9.32 -7.77 -14.17
N TYR A 307 9.71 -6.52 -14.35
CA TYR A 307 8.78 -5.42 -14.16
C TYR A 307 7.90 -5.25 -15.39
N MET A 308 6.59 -5.34 -15.18
CA MET A 308 5.56 -5.10 -16.19
C MET A 308 4.94 -3.70 -16.00
N HIS A 309 4.89 -2.93 -17.08
CA HIS A 309 4.17 -1.67 -17.19
C HIS A 309 3.01 -1.81 -18.16
N VAL A 310 1.83 -1.36 -17.74
CA VAL A 310 0.60 -1.39 -18.53
C VAL A 310 0.06 0.02 -18.67
N GLU A 311 -0.04 0.51 -19.90
CA GLU A 311 -0.69 1.78 -20.25
C GLU A 311 -2.05 1.47 -20.89
N TYR A 312 -3.14 2.05 -20.36
CA TYR A 312 -4.48 1.91 -20.91
C TYR A 312 -5.07 3.29 -21.23
N VAL A 313 -5.31 3.53 -22.52
CA VAL A 313 -5.67 4.85 -23.05
C VAL A 313 -7.00 4.77 -23.80
N CYS A 314 -7.94 5.66 -23.48
CA CYS A 314 -9.09 5.97 -24.31
C CYS A 314 -8.63 6.88 -25.45
N VAL A 315 -8.59 6.37 -26.69
CA VAL A 315 -8.06 7.09 -27.85
C VAL A 315 -8.93 8.31 -28.18
N ASN A 316 -10.23 8.23 -27.95
CA ASN A 316 -11.17 9.30 -28.28
C ASN A 316 -10.99 10.55 -27.41
N THR A 317 -10.59 10.38 -26.14
CA THR A 317 -10.46 11.50 -25.19
C THR A 317 -9.02 11.80 -24.79
N GLY A 318 -8.10 10.88 -25.06
CA GLY A 318 -6.71 10.96 -24.56
C GLY A 318 -6.58 10.61 -23.08
N ILE A 319 -7.67 10.34 -22.36
CA ILE A 319 -7.62 9.91 -20.96
C ILE A 319 -6.85 8.58 -20.89
N SER A 320 -5.82 8.55 -20.05
CA SER A 320 -5.01 7.36 -19.81
C SER A 320 -4.87 7.05 -18.32
N LYS A 321 -4.68 5.78 -18.03
CA LYS A 321 -4.21 5.30 -16.73
C LYS A 321 -3.10 4.27 -16.95
N GLU A 322 -2.20 4.18 -16.00
CA GLU A 322 -1.05 3.29 -16.05
C GLU A 322 -0.98 2.46 -14.78
N ALA A 323 -0.44 1.25 -14.87
CA ALA A 323 -0.16 0.40 -13.73
C ALA A 323 1.17 -0.34 -13.89
N PHE A 324 1.77 -0.67 -12.76
CA PHE A 324 3.03 -1.42 -12.68
C PHE A 324 2.81 -2.67 -11.83
N TYR A 325 3.42 -3.78 -12.23
CA TYR A 325 3.37 -5.05 -11.54
C TYR A 325 4.72 -5.75 -11.64
N ASP A 326 5.24 -6.22 -10.52
CA ASP A 326 6.41 -7.11 -10.48
C ASP A 326 5.94 -8.52 -10.85
N CYS A 327 6.30 -8.97 -12.05
CA CYS A 327 6.06 -10.31 -12.58
C CYS A 327 7.33 -11.16 -12.68
N SER A 328 8.35 -10.88 -11.87
CA SER A 328 9.57 -11.69 -11.79
C SER A 328 9.27 -13.17 -11.55
N GLU A 329 8.20 -13.49 -10.81
CA GLU A 329 7.74 -14.85 -10.57
C GLU A 329 7.20 -15.54 -11.84
N LEU A 330 6.84 -14.78 -12.88
CA LEU A 330 6.28 -15.24 -14.14
C LEU A 330 7.32 -15.45 -15.25
N ILE A 331 8.61 -15.24 -14.95
CA ILE A 331 9.72 -15.31 -15.91
C ILE A 331 10.58 -16.54 -15.68
N ASN A 332 11.04 -17.13 -16.79
CA ASN A 332 12.16 -18.06 -16.81
C ASN A 332 13.44 -17.26 -17.07
N TYR A 333 14.29 -17.15 -16.06
CA TYR A 333 15.61 -16.50 -16.16
C TYR A 333 16.67 -17.44 -16.73
#